data_AF-A0A9Q3UPJ8-F1
#
_entry.id   AF-A0A9Q3UPJ8-F1
#
_cell.length_a   1.000
_cell.length_b   1.000
_cell.length_c   1.000
_cell.angle_alpha   90.00
_cell.angle_beta   90.00
_cell.angle_gamma   90.00
#
_symmetry.space_group_name_H-M   'P 1'
#
loop_
_entity.id
_entity.type
_entity.pdbx_description
1 polymer ?
#
loop_
_entity_poly.entity_id
_entity_poly.type
_entity_poly.pdbx_seq_one_letter_code
_entity_poly.pdbx_strand_id
1 'polypeptide(L)' 'MKYRTLKVRKGHRDYTLKSQPYSGNPITPFLLLKGTWLEQAGFTIDTPVSVSVEDGRLSIVRDGSR' A
#
# COMPACT_ATOMS: atom_id res chain seq x y z
N MET A 1 12.44 16.18 10.11
CA MET A 1 11.56 15.26 9.34
C MET A 1 12.02 15.22 7.89
N LYS A 2 12.17 14.03 7.28
CA LYS A 2 12.43 13.92 5.84
C LYS A 2 11.10 13.69 5.14
N TYR A 3 10.67 14.64 4.31
CA TYR A 3 9.47 14.50 3.50
C TYR A 3 9.82 13.79 2.19
N ARG A 4 9.02 12.82 1.79
CA ARG A 4 9.15 12.14 0.50
C ARG A 4 7.83 12.25 -0.25
N THR A 5 7.89 12.73 -1.49
CA THR A 5 6.73 12.79 -2.38
C THR A 5 6.63 11.49 -3.16
N LEU A 6 5.50 10.81 -3.02
CA LEU A 6 5.19 9.59 -3.78
C LEU A 6 4.12 9.91 -4.80
N LYS A 7 4.18 9.24 -5.96
CA LYS A 7 3.20 9.42 -7.04
C LYS A 7 2.25 8.24 -7.06
N VAL A 8 0.94 8.50 -6.95
CA VAL A 8 -0.12 7.52 -7.23
C VAL A 8 0.02 7.06 -8.68
N ARG A 9 -0.01 5.74 -8.90
CA ARG A 9 0.13 5.15 -10.23
C ARG A 9 -1.15 4.42 -10.62
N LYS A 10 -1.40 4.38 -11.93
CA LYS A 10 -2.35 3.44 -12.56
C LYS A 10 -1.59 2.14 -12.83
N GLY A 11 -2.21 1.01 -12.59
CA GLY A 11 -1.63 -0.30 -12.89
C GLY A 11 -2.62 -1.41 -12.66
N HIS A 12 -2.18 -2.63 -12.97
CA HIS A 12 -2.96 -3.82 -12.75
C HIS A 12 -2.64 -4.38 -11.37
N ARG A 13 -3.66 -4.84 -10.64
CA ARG A 13 -3.48 -5.57 -9.38
C ARG A 13 -2.60 -6.79 -9.61
N ASP A 14 -1.82 -7.19 -8.62
CA ASP A 14 -1.22 -8.52 -8.58
C ASP A 14 -2.31 -9.56 -8.87
N TYR A 15 -2.02 -10.44 -9.84
CA TYR A 15 -3.00 -11.38 -10.36
C TYR A 15 -3.53 -12.24 -9.21
N THR A 16 -4.82 -12.08 -8.92
CA THR A 16 -5.54 -12.92 -7.98
C THR A 16 -6.39 -13.86 -8.83
N LEU A 17 -6.26 -15.17 -8.60
CA LEU A 17 -7.06 -16.14 -9.32
C LEU A 17 -8.54 -15.82 -9.10
N LYS A 18 -9.25 -15.54 -10.20
CA LYS A 18 -10.65 -15.13 -10.15
C LYS A 18 -11.56 -16.33 -10.07
N SER A 19 -12.70 -16.16 -9.39
CA SER A 19 -13.81 -17.11 -9.44
C SER A 19 -14.53 -17.13 -10.80
N GLN A 20 -14.48 -16.02 -11.57
CA GLN A 20 -15.10 -15.92 -12.89
C GLN A 20 -14.06 -15.70 -14.00
N PRO A 21 -13.95 -16.64 -14.96
CA PRO A 21 -13.08 -16.49 -16.12
C PRO A 21 -13.57 -15.36 -17.06
N TYR A 22 -12.65 -14.76 -17.83
CA TYR A 22 -12.91 -13.72 -18.85
C TYR A 22 -13.40 -12.33 -18.39
N SER A 23 -13.51 -12.07 -17.09
CA SER A 23 -14.02 -10.78 -16.56
C SER A 23 -13.09 -9.55 -16.73
N GLY A 24 -11.87 -9.70 -17.28
CA GLY A 24 -10.88 -8.62 -17.36
C GLY A 24 -10.39 -8.13 -15.99
N ASN A 25 -9.12 -7.77 -15.84
CA ASN A 25 -8.64 -7.24 -14.56
C ASN A 25 -9.11 -5.78 -14.41
N PRO A 26 -9.86 -5.43 -13.34
CA PRO A 26 -10.20 -4.04 -13.11
C PRO A 26 -8.92 -3.23 -12.94
N ILE A 27 -8.92 -2.03 -13.51
CA ILE A 27 -7.86 -1.06 -13.30
C ILE A 27 -8.15 -0.36 -11.97
N THR A 28 -7.21 -0.44 -11.04
CA THR A 28 -7.39 0.11 -9.69
C THR A 28 -6.23 1.06 -9.36
N PRO A 29 -6.49 2.21 -8.70
CA PRO A 29 -5.42 3.06 -8.20
C PRO A 29 -4.64 2.35 -7.09
N PHE A 30 -3.31 2.56 -7.03
CA PHE A 30 -2.49 2.03 -5.95
C PHE A 30 -1.32 2.95 -5.58
N LEU A 31 -0.83 2.79 -4.35
CA LEU A 31 0.41 3.37 -3.85
C LEU A 31 1.45 2.25 -3.71
N LEU A 32 2.58 2.40 -4.38
CA LEU A 32 3.72 1.49 -4.24
C LEU A 32 4.76 2.11 -3.33
N LEU A 33 4.91 1.58 -2.12
CA LEU A 33 5.92 2.01 -1.16
C LEU A 33 7.12 1.05 -1.26
N LYS A 34 8.27 1.55 -1.68
CA LYS A 34 9.51 0.77 -1.76
C LYS A 34 10.70 1.59 -1.26
N GLY A 35 11.62 0.93 -0.57
CA GLY A 35 12.92 1.48 -0.21
C GLY A 35 13.31 1.21 1.24
N THR A 36 14.62 1.27 1.49
CA THR A 36 15.25 1.05 2.81
C THR A 36 14.75 2.00 3.91
N TRP A 37 14.14 3.13 3.53
CA TRP A 37 13.54 4.07 4.47
C TRP A 37 12.30 3.50 5.19
N LEU A 38 11.62 2.50 4.62
CA LEU A 38 10.51 1.82 5.28
C LEU A 38 11.02 0.98 6.47
N GLU A 39 12.07 0.20 6.25
CA GLU A 39 12.73 -0.58 7.30
C GLU A 39 13.28 0.33 8.40
N GLN A 40 13.96 1.43 8.03
CA GLN A 40 14.44 2.44 8.98
C GLN A 40 13.32 3.08 9.80
N ALA A 41 12.09 3.12 9.27
CA ALA A 41 10.90 3.62 9.95
C ALA A 41 10.13 2.52 10.72
N GLY A 42 10.64 1.29 10.75
CA GLY A 42 10.03 0.16 11.46
C GLY A 42 8.93 -0.56 10.69
N PHE A 43 8.77 -0.32 9.39
CA PHE A 43 7.88 -1.08 8.50
C PHE A 43 8.64 -2.25 7.87
N THR A 44 9.09 -3.20 8.69
CA THR A 44 9.79 -4.40 8.21
C THR A 44 8.80 -5.43 7.65
N ILE A 45 9.31 -6.45 6.96
CA ILE A 45 8.51 -7.58 6.47
C ILE A 45 7.67 -8.17 7.62
N ASP A 46 6.42 -8.52 7.32
CA ASP A 46 5.42 -9.06 8.26
C ASP A 46 5.03 -8.13 9.42
N THR A 47 5.45 -6.87 9.42
CA THR A 47 4.96 -5.87 10.39
C THR A 47 3.50 -5.56 10.09
N PRO A 48 2.57 -5.81 11.03
CA PRO A 48 1.18 -5.41 10.84
C PRO A 48 1.07 -3.89 10.77
N VAL A 49 0.18 -3.40 9.91
CA VAL A 49 -0.08 -1.97 9.76
C VAL A 49 -1.57 -1.70 9.84
N SER A 50 -1.93 -0.59 10.47
CA SER A 50 -3.27 -0.02 10.41
C SER A 50 -3.32 1.04 9.32
N VAL A 51 -4.37 1.01 8.51
CA VAL A 51 -4.63 2.03 7.48
C VAL A 51 -5.94 2.72 7.82
N SER A 52 -5.91 4.05 7.94
CA SER A 52 -7.11 4.87 8.02
C SER A 52 -7.21 5.81 6.82
N VAL A 53 -8.44 6.05 6.39
CA VAL A 53 -8.77 6.90 5.26
C VAL A 53 -9.72 7.98 5.72
N GLU A 54 -9.34 9.21 5.47
CA GLU A 54 -10.15 10.41 5.67
C GLU A 54 -10.13 11.24 4.37
N ASP A 55 -10.94 12.29 4.32
CA ASP A 55 -10.98 13.14 3.13
C ASP A 55 -9.59 13.72 2.81
N GLY A 56 -9.10 13.43 1.61
CA GLY A 56 -7.76 13.80 1.14
C GLY A 56 -6.58 13.19 1.91
N ARG A 57 -6.78 12.29 2.88
CA ARG A 57 -5.71 11.77 3.74
C ARG A 57 -5.74 10.26 3.90
N LEU A 58 -4.59 9.64 3.66
CA LEU A 58 -4.33 8.24 3.96
C LEU A 58 -3.22 8.18 5.03
N SER A 59 -3.53 7.55 6.16
CA SER A 59 -2.57 7.35 7.26
C SER A 59 -2.21 5.87 7.35
N ILE A 60 -0.92 5.57 7.31
CA ILE A 60 -0.38 4.21 7.52
C ILE A 60 0.43 4.26 8.80
N VAL A 61 0.01 3.47 9.79
CA VAL A 61 0.66 3.42 11.10
C VAL A 61 1.03 1.97 11.36
N ARG A 62 2.27 1.74 11.79
CA ARG A 62 2.68 0.42 12.28
C ARG A 62 1.77 0.05 13.46
N ASP A 63 1.26 -1.18 13.48
CA ASP A 63 0.57 -1.65 14.66
C ASP A 63 1.63 -1.87 15.76
N GLY A 64 1.56 -1.06 16.81
CA GLY A 64 2.46 -1.15 17.95
C GLY A 64 2.04 -2.19 18.97
N SER A 65 0.94 -2.92 18.75
CA SER A 65 0.46 -3.94 19.67
C SER A 65 1.32 -5.22 19.58
N ARG A 66 2.48 -5.16 20.22
CA ARG A 66 3.21 -6.31 20.76
C ARG A 66 4.00 -5.90 21.99
#